data_AF-A0A973QU12-F1
#
_entry.id   AF-A0A973QU12-F1
#
_cell.length_a   1.000
_cell.length_b   1.000
_cell.length_c   1.000
_cell.angle_alpha   90.00
_cell.angle_beta   90.00
_cell.angle_gamma   90.00
#
_symmetry.space_group_name_H-M   'P 1'
#
loop_
_entity.id
_entity.type
_entity.pdbx_description
1 polymer ?
#
loop_
_entity_poly.entity_id
_entity_poly.type
_entity_poly.pdbx_seq_one_letter_code
_entity_poly.pdbx_strand_id
1 'polypeptide(L)'
;MARTHTVGIDRIACDGYGLCAELLPELIELDEWGYPVVGSAPLTGEALGHARRAVAACPALALRLDRAPERAPDRKPPQRS
;
A
#
# COMPACT_ATOMS: atom_id res chain seq x y z
N MET A 1 12.60 -1.60 -19.94
CA MET A 1 11.49 -2.22 -19.18
C MET A 1 11.38 -1.51 -17.85
N ALA A 2 10.22 -0.93 -17.55
CA ALA A 2 10.00 -0.22 -16.29
C ALA A 2 9.81 -1.23 -15.16
N ARG A 3 10.54 -1.06 -14.04
CA ARG A 3 10.38 -1.89 -12.85
C ARG A 3 9.10 -1.49 -12.11
N THR A 4 8.22 -2.44 -11.87
CA THR A 4 6.98 -2.27 -11.11
C THR A 4 7.21 -2.48 -9.61
N HIS A 5 6.42 -1.79 -8.79
CA HIS A 5 6.44 -1.91 -7.34
C HIS A 5 5.03 -2.19 -6.81
N THR A 6 4.95 -2.73 -5.60
CA THR A 6 3.71 -2.95 -4.86
C THR A 6 3.83 -2.32 -3.48
N VAL A 7 2.70 -1.96 -2.89
CA VAL A 7 2.63 -1.47 -1.51
C VAL A 7 2.23 -2.60 -0.58
N GLY A 8 2.93 -2.73 0.53
CA GLY A 8 2.61 -3.63 1.62
C GLY A 8 2.30 -2.86 2.90
N ILE A 9 1.42 -3.42 3.74
CA ILE A 9 1.07 -2.85 5.05
C ILE A 9 1.28 -3.90 6.13
N ASP A 10 2.08 -3.54 7.12
CA ASP A 10 2.14 -4.24 8.39
C ASP A 10 0.92 -3.87 9.24
N ARG A 11 -0.09 -4.76 9.24
CA ARG A 11 -1.34 -4.52 9.96
C ARG A 11 -1.19 -4.55 11.48
N ILE A 12 -0.10 -5.11 12.01
CA ILE A 12 0.14 -5.16 13.45
C ILE A 12 0.72 -3.83 13.92
N ALA A 13 1.60 -3.22 13.12
CA ALA A 13 2.20 -1.93 13.43
C ALA A 13 1.31 -0.73 13.05
N CYS A 14 0.27 -0.92 12.24
CA CYS A 14 -0.58 0.17 11.78
C CYS A 14 -1.60 0.58 12.85
N ASP A 15 -1.61 1.85 13.25
CA ASP A 15 -2.62 2.40 14.18
C ASP A 15 -3.69 3.29 13.50
N GLY A 16 -3.87 3.21 12.17
CA GLY A 16 -4.96 3.92 11.49
C GLY A 16 -4.80 5.44 11.32
N TYR A 17 -3.57 5.97 11.21
CA TYR A 17 -3.32 7.42 11.05
C TYR A 17 -3.88 8.05 9.75
N GLY A 18 -4.27 7.25 8.75
CA GLY A 18 -4.92 7.75 7.52
C GLY A 18 -4.03 8.46 6.48
N LEU A 19 -2.83 8.93 6.84
CA LEU A 19 -1.94 9.70 5.93
C LEU A 19 -1.60 8.97 4.62
N CYS A 20 -1.59 7.64 4.64
CA CYS A 20 -1.32 6.84 3.45
C CYS A 20 -2.42 6.96 2.38
N ALA A 21 -3.69 7.05 2.78
CA ALA A 21 -4.81 7.24 1.86
C ALA A 21 -4.87 8.68 1.33
N GLU A 22 -4.44 9.67 2.11
CA GLU A 22 -4.33 11.07 1.64
C GLU A 22 -3.21 11.24 0.59
N LEU A 23 -2.10 10.52 0.76
CA LEU A 23 -0.93 10.65 -0.12
C LEU A 23 -0.94 9.71 -1.33
N LEU A 24 -1.72 8.63 -1.27
CA LEU A 24 -1.87 7.65 -2.35
C LEU A 24 -3.34 7.17 -2.46
N PRO A 25 -4.30 8.10 -2.70
CA PRO A 25 -5.73 7.76 -2.77
C PRO A 25 -6.06 6.85 -3.96
N GLU A 26 -5.22 6.81 -5.00
CA GLU A 26 -5.42 5.95 -6.17
C GLU A 26 -5.21 4.45 -5.87
N LEU A 27 -4.57 4.10 -4.76
CA LEU A 27 -4.28 2.71 -4.39
C LEU A 27 -4.78 2.34 -2.99
N ILE A 28 -4.88 3.32 -2.09
CA ILE A 28 -5.21 3.08 -0.69
C ILE A 28 -6.48 3.83 -0.34
N GLU A 29 -7.48 3.08 0.09
CA GLU A 29 -8.69 3.61 0.71
C GLU A 29 -8.69 3.25 2.20
N LEU A 30 -9.45 3.97 3.01
CA LEU A 30 -9.66 3.61 4.41
C LEU A 30 -11.01 2.89 4.54
N ASP A 31 -11.03 1.82 5.33
CA ASP A 31 -12.28 1.17 5.72
C ASP A 31 -13.03 2.00 6.78
N GLU A 32 -14.18 1.47 7.22
CA GLU A 32 -15.03 2.10 8.23
C GLU A 32 -14.37 2.25 9.62
N TRP A 33 -13.25 1.57 9.86
CA TRP A 33 -12.47 1.66 11.09
C TRP A 33 -11.20 2.52 10.93
N GLY A 34 -10.99 3.12 9.75
CA GLY A 34 -9.81 3.94 9.46
C GLY A 34 -8.56 3.15 9.12
N TYR A 35 -8.67 1.83 8.90
CA TYR A 35 -7.54 1.01 8.47
C TYR A 35 -7.41 0.97 6.95
N PRO A 36 -6.18 0.97 6.44
CA PRO A 36 -5.93 1.03 5.00
C PRO A 36 -6.23 -0.30 4.29
N VAL A 37 -7.00 -0.20 3.21
CA VAL A 37 -7.27 -1.24 2.22
C VAL A 37 -6.45 -0.92 0.97
N VAL A 38 -5.57 -1.84 0.59
CA VAL A 38 -4.59 -1.63 -0.50
C VAL A 38 -5.03 -2.39 -1.75
N GLY A 39 -5.12 -1.68 -2.87
CA GLY A 39 -5.34 -2.28 -4.19
C GLY A 39 -4.12 -3.07 -4.71
N SER A 40 -4.32 -3.80 -5.80
CA SER A 40 -3.28 -4.63 -6.43
C SER A 40 -2.57 -3.96 -7.61
N ALA A 41 -2.85 -2.68 -7.88
CA ALA A 41 -2.32 -2.01 -9.06
C ALA A 41 -0.79 -1.84 -8.96
N PRO A 42 -0.02 -2.26 -9.98
CA PRO A 42 1.42 -2.08 -9.98
C PRO A 42 1.79 -0.60 -10.11
N LEU A 43 2.74 -0.16 -9.28
CA LEU A 43 3.20 1.23 -9.22
C LEU A 43 4.37 1.47 -10.18
N THR A 44 4.22 2.49 -11.01
CA THR A 44 5.26 3.03 -11.92
C THR A 44 5.13 4.55 -12.03
N GLY A 45 6.16 5.22 -12.54
CA GLY A 45 6.11 6.67 -12.81
C GLY A 45 5.72 7.51 -11.58
N GLU A 46 4.75 8.42 -11.76
CA GLU A 46 4.24 9.32 -10.72
C GLU A 46 3.62 8.58 -9.53
N ALA A 47 2.87 7.49 -9.78
CA ALA A 47 2.24 6.71 -8.71
C ALA A 47 3.28 6.10 -7.76
N LEU A 48 4.46 5.73 -8.28
CA LEU A 48 5.58 5.30 -7.44
C LEU A 48 6.14 6.47 -6.61
N GLY A 49 6.16 7.69 -7.16
CA GLY A 49 6.52 8.89 -6.42
C GLY A 49 5.57 9.16 -5.26
N HIS A 50 4.26 9.05 -5.49
CA HIS A 50 3.22 9.18 -4.47
C HIS A 50 3.39 8.14 -3.36
N ALA A 51 3.58 6.88 -3.75
CA ALA A 51 3.75 5.80 -2.78
C ALA A 51 5.01 5.95 -1.92
N ARG A 52 6.10 6.50 -2.47
CA ARG A 52 7.30 6.81 -1.69
C ARG A 52 7.04 7.88 -0.62
N ARG A 53 6.27 8.92 -0.97
CA ARG A 53 5.86 9.95 -0.01
C ARG A 53 4.97 9.36 1.07
N ALA A 54 4.01 8.51 0.70
CA ALA A 54 3.15 7.81 1.65
C ALA A 54 3.97 6.95 2.64
N VAL A 55 4.98 6.20 2.15
CA VAL A 55 5.86 5.39 3.01
C VAL A 55 6.65 6.27 3.97
N ALA A 56 7.23 7.36 3.48
CA ALA A 56 8.03 8.28 4.30
C ALA A 56 7.19 9.02 5.35
N ALA A 57 5.91 9.27 5.08
CA ALA A 57 5.02 9.99 5.98
C ALA A 57 4.37 9.09 7.05
N CYS A 58 4.50 7.76 6.95
CA CYS A 58 3.85 6.83 7.88
C CYS A 58 4.49 6.92 9.28
N PRO A 59 3.79 7.43 10.31
CA PRO A 59 4.38 7.63 11.64
C PRO A 59 4.75 6.31 12.32
N ALA A 60 3.97 5.27 12.05
CA ALA A 60 4.15 3.94 12.61
C ALA A 60 5.13 3.06 11.82
N LEU A 61 5.66 3.55 10.70
CA LEU A 61 6.51 2.79 9.77
C LEU A 61 5.89 1.47 9.29
N ALA A 62 4.55 1.43 9.25
CA ALA A 62 3.78 0.25 8.86
C ALA A 62 3.68 0.08 7.33
N LEU A 63 3.80 1.17 6.57
CA LEU A 63 3.70 1.17 5.10
C LEU A 63 5.06 0.88 4.46
N ARG A 64 5.10 0.00 3.45
CA ARG A 64 6.34 -0.39 2.75
C ARG A 64 6.14 -0.46 1.25
N LEU A 65 7.25 -0.30 0.53
CA LEU A 65 7.32 -0.49 -0.92
C LEU A 65 8.18 -1.71 -1.23
N ASP A 66 7.59 -2.67 -1.92
CA ASP A 66 8.26 -3.86 -2.40
C ASP A 66 8.46 -3.78 -3.91
N ARG A 67 9.53 -4.40 -4.40
CA ARG A 67 9.67 -4.63 -5.84
C ARG A 67 8.69 -5.74 -6.22
N ALA A 68 7.79 -5.45 -7.16
CA ALA A 68 6.89 -6.48 -7.65
C ALA A 68 7.70 -7.55 -8.42
N PRO A 69 7.49 -8.84 -8.18
CA PRO A 69 7.86 -9.84 -9.17
C PRO A 69 7.04 -9.59 -10.44
N GLU A 70 7.61 -9.86 -11.62
CA GLU A 70 6.99 -9.63 -12.95
C GLU A 70 5.60 -10.31 -13.11
N ARG A 71 5.25 -11.20 -12.16
CA ARG A 71 3.91 -11.75 -11.94
C ARG A 71 3.67 -11.88 -10.44
N ALA A 72 2.91 -10.96 -9.84
CA ALA A 72 2.38 -11.18 -8.49
C ALA A 72 1.16 -12.12 -8.60
N PRO A 73 1.11 -13.24 -7.86
CA PRO A 73 -0.11 -14.04 -7.80
C PRO A 73 -1.21 -13.22 -7.12
N ASP A 74 -2.44 -13.33 -7.61
CA ASP A 74 -3.65 -12.79 -6.98
C ASP A 74 -3.74 -13.28 -5.53
N ARG A 75 -3.15 -12.54 -4.58
CA ARG A 75 -3.32 -12.81 -3.16
C ARG A 75 -4.70 -12.32 -2.76
N LYS A 76 -5.70 -13.19 -2.92
CA LYS A 76 -7.00 -13.05 -2.23
C LYS A 76 -6.72 -13.02 -0.72
N PRO A 77 -7.35 -12.12 0.07
CA PRO A 77 -7.18 -12.13 1.52
C PRO A 77 -7.57 -13.52 2.08
N PRO A 78 -6.91 -14.04 3.13
CA PRO A 78 -7.33 -15.27 3.76
C PRO A 78 -8.75 -15.08 4.31
N GLN A 79 -9.71 -15.74 3.69
CA GLN A 79 -11.08 -15.82 4.20
C GLN A 79 -11.02 -16.68 5.47
N ARG A 80 -11.05 -16.05 6.64
CA ARG A 80 -11.12 -16.78 7.91
C ARG A 80 -12.56 -17.28 8.10
N SER A 81 -12.71 -18.60 8.23
CA SER A 81 -13.97 -19.33 8.42
C SER A 81 -14.67 -19.00 9.73
#